data_AF-A0A7X8AIQ8-F1
#
_entry.id   AF-A0A7X8AIQ8-F1
#
_cell.length_a   1.000
_cell.length_b   1.000
_cell.length_c   1.000
_cell.angle_alpha   90.00
_cell.angle_beta   90.00
_cell.angle_gamma   90.00
#
_symmetry.space_group_name_H-M   'P 1'
#
loop_
_entity.id
_entity.type
_entity.pdbx_description
1 polymer ?
#
loop_
_entity_poly.entity_id
_entity_poly.type
_entity_poly.pdbx_seq_one_letter_code
_entity_poly.pdbx_strand_id
1 'polypeptide(L)'
;MKAVLGADHAGCVLKNAAKQYLIQKQIEVLDLGTDSDKEPVDYPDIGIKAAKMVANGECDRGILSCGTGIGMSIAANKVRGAYAALCTNTYMAKMSRLHNNANILVLGGRVMNIDEALQIIDVWLETPFKGGRHARRIEKIKAYEDKVFLSNINNSNGRVVIIDHPLVQHKLGIIRNAQTSVKEFRELVEEIAGLMVYEITRHLPVEKIEVETPLAKAHAKTIAGKKLAVIPLLRAGLGMIQGILKLIPNAKVGHIGVYRDAV
;
A
#
# COMPACT_ATOMS: atom_id res chain seq x y z
N MET A 1 11.93 5.39 -22.81
CA MET A 1 11.61 5.89 -21.46
C MET A 1 10.32 6.69 -21.55
N LYS A 2 9.40 6.45 -20.62
CA LYS A 2 8.13 7.16 -20.48
C LYS A 2 8.10 7.94 -19.18
N ALA A 3 7.86 9.25 -19.25
CA ALA A 3 7.82 10.14 -18.10
C ALA A 3 6.41 10.68 -17.87
N VAL A 4 5.97 10.69 -16.61
CA VAL A 4 4.75 11.40 -16.19
C VAL A 4 5.10 12.79 -15.69
N LEU A 5 4.35 13.79 -16.14
CA LEU A 5 4.41 15.17 -15.69
C LEU A 5 3.16 15.54 -14.93
N GLY A 6 3.32 16.37 -13.90
CA GLY A 6 2.18 16.88 -13.13
C GLY A 6 2.53 18.12 -12.34
N ALA A 7 1.61 19.08 -12.29
CA ALA A 7 1.78 20.28 -11.49
C ALA A 7 0.46 20.86 -11.02
N ASP A 8 0.48 21.56 -9.88
CA ASP A 8 -0.59 22.51 -9.59
C ASP A 8 -0.42 23.80 -10.43
N HIS A 9 -1.37 24.72 -10.28
CA HIS A 9 -1.37 26.01 -10.95
C HIS A 9 -0.04 26.78 -10.78
N ALA A 10 0.58 26.72 -9.60
CA ALA A 10 1.83 27.41 -9.32
C ALA A 10 3.06 26.76 -9.98
N GLY A 11 2.97 25.47 -10.36
CA GLY A 11 4.02 24.75 -11.09
C GLY A 11 3.78 24.60 -12.60
N CYS A 12 2.63 25.05 -13.11
CA CYS A 12 2.16 24.81 -14.48
C CYS A 12 3.14 25.29 -15.56
N VAL A 13 3.66 26.51 -15.42
CA VAL A 13 4.63 27.10 -16.38
C VAL A 13 5.89 26.23 -16.49
N LEU A 14 6.46 25.82 -15.35
CA LEU A 14 7.66 24.98 -15.31
C LEU A 14 7.38 23.59 -15.91
N LYS A 15 6.23 22.97 -15.58
CA LYS A 15 5.80 21.69 -16.17
C LYS A 15 5.75 21.77 -17.69
N ASN A 16 5.16 22.83 -18.23
CA ASN A 16 5.01 23.00 -19.67
C ASN A 16 6.36 23.19 -20.37
N ALA A 17 7.29 23.93 -19.77
CA ALA A 17 8.66 24.02 -20.26
C ALA A 17 9.37 22.65 -20.24
N ALA A 18 9.23 21.90 -19.14
CA ALA A 18 9.76 20.54 -19.03
C ALA A 18 9.16 19.60 -20.10
N LYS A 19 7.85 19.68 -20.36
CA LYS A 19 7.19 18.91 -21.42
C LYS A 19 7.83 19.14 -22.79
N GLN A 20 8.01 20.40 -23.18
CA GLN A 20 8.63 20.73 -24.47
C GLN A 20 10.08 20.20 -24.55
N TYR A 21 10.85 20.37 -23.48
CA TYR A 21 12.22 19.87 -23.40
C TYR A 21 12.33 18.36 -23.53
N LEU A 22 11.44 17.60 -22.87
CA LEU A 22 11.41 16.14 -22.95
C LEU A 22 10.99 15.64 -24.33
N ILE A 23 10.02 16.31 -24.98
CA ILE A 23 9.61 15.98 -26.35
C ILE A 23 10.78 16.19 -27.32
N GLN A 24 11.56 17.27 -27.17
CA GLN A 24 12.77 17.50 -27.97
C GLN A 24 13.82 16.40 -27.78
N LYS A 25 13.93 15.83 -26.56
CA LYS A 25 14.77 14.66 -26.26
C LYS A 25 14.15 13.32 -26.66
N GLN A 26 13.03 13.32 -27.40
CA GLN A 26 12.32 12.10 -27.85
C GLN A 26 11.87 11.18 -26.70
N ILE A 27 11.57 11.75 -25.54
CA ILE A 27 11.03 11.03 -24.38
C ILE A 27 9.50 11.04 -24.48
N GLU A 28 8.87 9.88 -24.30
CA GLU A 28 7.40 9.81 -24.25
C GLU A 28 6.90 10.49 -22.97
N VAL A 29 5.96 11.42 -23.12
CA VAL A 29 5.43 12.22 -22.00
C VAL A 29 3.95 11.98 -21.82
N LEU A 30 3.56 11.65 -20.60
CA LEU A 30 2.17 11.71 -20.15
C LEU A 30 1.99 12.92 -19.24
N ASP A 31 1.11 13.83 -19.61
CA ASP A 31 0.83 15.05 -18.85
C ASP A 31 -0.48 14.91 -18.08
N LEU A 32 -0.42 14.98 -16.75
CA LEU A 32 -1.59 14.90 -15.87
C LEU A 32 -2.22 16.28 -15.60
N GLY A 33 -1.71 17.33 -16.23
CA GLY A 33 -2.13 18.70 -15.98
C GLY A 33 -1.50 19.27 -14.70
N THR A 34 -1.95 20.42 -14.21
CA THR A 34 -3.00 21.29 -14.81
C THR A 34 -2.53 21.99 -16.09
N ASP A 35 -3.48 22.48 -16.89
CA ASP A 35 -3.24 23.23 -18.13
C ASP A 35 -3.35 24.75 -17.95
N SER A 36 -3.66 25.22 -16.74
CA SER A 36 -3.80 26.64 -16.39
C SER A 36 -2.93 27.01 -15.19
N ASP A 37 -2.22 28.13 -15.29
CA ASP A 37 -1.47 28.76 -14.20
C ASP A 37 -2.33 29.69 -13.33
N LYS A 38 -3.59 29.91 -13.74
CA LYS A 38 -4.53 30.83 -13.07
C LYS A 38 -5.60 30.12 -12.26
N GLU A 39 -6.01 28.92 -12.68
CA GLU A 39 -7.09 28.18 -12.03
C GLU A 39 -6.53 27.34 -10.88
N PRO A 40 -6.88 27.64 -9.61
CA PRO A 40 -6.35 26.91 -8.47
C PRO A 40 -6.78 25.44 -8.51
N VAL A 41 -5.81 24.56 -8.32
CA VAL A 41 -5.99 23.11 -8.15
C VAL A 41 -5.11 22.63 -7.02
N ASP A 42 -5.47 21.48 -6.44
CA ASP A 42 -4.78 20.90 -5.30
C ASP A 42 -3.66 19.94 -5.73
N TYR A 43 -2.42 20.28 -5.36
CA TYR A 43 -1.24 19.47 -5.69
C TYR A 43 -1.31 17.99 -5.22
N PRO A 44 -1.98 17.60 -4.11
CA PRO A 44 -2.01 16.18 -3.70
C PRO A 44 -2.67 15.28 -4.74
N ASP A 45 -3.73 15.73 -5.41
CA ASP A 45 -4.48 14.92 -6.37
C ASP A 45 -3.59 14.50 -7.55
N ILE A 46 -2.81 15.47 -8.05
CA ILE A 46 -1.90 15.29 -9.17
C ILE A 46 -0.65 14.52 -8.73
N GLY A 47 -0.07 14.90 -7.59
CA GLY A 47 1.16 14.27 -7.07
C GLY A 47 0.97 12.79 -6.75
N ILE A 48 -0.14 12.44 -6.10
CA ILE A 48 -0.46 11.03 -5.77
C ILE A 48 -0.76 10.24 -7.04
N LYS A 49 -1.50 10.81 -8.01
CA LYS A 49 -1.78 10.16 -9.28
C LYS A 49 -0.50 9.84 -10.05
N ALA A 50 0.37 10.84 -10.24
CA ALA A 50 1.67 10.64 -10.90
C ALA A 50 2.53 9.60 -10.18
N ALA A 51 2.59 9.68 -8.85
CA ALA A 51 3.38 8.75 -8.06
C ALA A 51 2.90 7.30 -8.16
N LYS A 52 1.58 7.06 -8.24
CA LYS A 52 1.02 5.72 -8.50
C LYS A 52 1.45 5.18 -9.85
N MET A 53 1.42 6.00 -10.91
CA MET A 53 1.83 5.57 -12.25
C MET A 53 3.30 5.15 -12.29
N VAL A 54 4.18 5.89 -11.61
CA VAL A 54 5.59 5.53 -11.50
C VAL A 54 5.79 4.28 -10.65
N ALA A 55 5.12 4.18 -9.50
CA ALA A 55 5.24 3.02 -8.61
C ALA A 55 4.72 1.72 -9.25
N ASN A 56 3.69 1.81 -10.08
CA ASN A 56 3.09 0.67 -10.80
C ASN A 56 3.85 0.27 -12.08
N GLY A 57 4.84 1.08 -12.51
CA GLY A 57 5.56 0.85 -13.76
C GLY A 57 4.79 1.27 -15.02
N GLU A 58 3.69 2.02 -14.90
CA GLU A 58 2.99 2.64 -16.03
C GLU A 58 3.83 3.76 -16.67
N CYS A 59 4.72 4.39 -15.88
CA CYS A 59 5.74 5.34 -16.33
C CYS A 59 7.07 5.02 -15.64
N ASP A 60 8.18 5.21 -16.35
CA ASP A 60 9.53 4.94 -15.81
C ASP A 60 9.95 5.98 -14.78
N ARG A 61 9.55 7.24 -14.98
CA ARG A 61 9.95 8.41 -14.18
C ARG A 61 8.81 9.40 -14.03
N GLY A 62 8.85 10.20 -12.97
CA GLY A 62 7.97 11.35 -12.78
C GLY A 62 8.74 12.65 -12.62
N ILE A 63 8.23 13.76 -13.18
CA ILE A 63 8.70 15.11 -12.89
C ILE A 63 7.49 15.94 -12.48
N LEU A 64 7.51 16.43 -11.23
CA LEU A 64 6.39 17.14 -10.62
C LEU A 64 6.77 18.54 -10.19
N SER A 65 5.82 19.46 -10.20
CA SER A 65 6.05 20.84 -9.78
C SER A 65 4.88 21.41 -8.98
N CYS A 66 5.17 22.15 -7.93
CA CYS A 66 4.23 23.09 -7.33
C CYS A 66 4.96 24.38 -6.97
N GLY A 67 4.32 25.32 -6.25
CA GLY A 67 4.97 26.58 -5.86
C GLY A 67 6.39 26.40 -5.28
N THR A 68 6.54 25.60 -4.22
CA THR A 68 7.86 25.30 -3.61
C THR A 68 8.37 23.89 -3.87
N GLY A 69 7.51 23.01 -4.41
CA GLY A 69 7.77 21.58 -4.53
C GLY A 69 7.64 20.78 -3.21
N ILE A 70 7.54 21.45 -2.05
CA ILE A 70 7.50 20.77 -0.73
C ILE A 70 6.25 19.90 -0.59
N GLY A 71 5.05 20.50 -0.71
CA GLY A 71 3.78 19.78 -0.57
C GLY A 71 3.65 18.65 -1.58
N MET A 72 4.03 18.92 -2.83
CA MET A 72 4.04 17.93 -3.92
C MET A 72 4.93 16.73 -3.58
N SER A 73 6.14 16.97 -3.08
CA SER A 73 7.06 15.90 -2.68
C SER A 73 6.54 15.09 -1.49
N ILE A 74 5.90 15.74 -0.51
CA ILE A 74 5.30 15.07 0.64
C ILE A 74 4.17 14.15 0.17
N ALA A 75 3.30 14.63 -0.71
CA ALA A 75 2.16 13.88 -1.24
C ALA A 75 2.63 12.67 -2.09
N ALA A 76 3.56 12.89 -3.01
CA ALA A 76 4.10 11.83 -3.86
C ALA A 76 4.76 10.70 -3.04
N ASN A 77 5.54 11.05 -2.01
CA ASN A 77 6.19 10.07 -1.12
C ASN A 77 5.21 9.32 -0.20
N LYS A 78 3.89 9.60 -0.21
CA LYS A 78 2.89 8.75 0.46
C LYS A 78 2.55 7.50 -0.34
N VAL A 79 2.91 7.45 -1.62
CA VAL A 79 2.69 6.28 -2.46
C VAL A 79 3.85 5.31 -2.27
N ARG A 80 3.55 4.09 -1.83
CA ARG A 80 4.53 3.01 -1.67
C ARG A 80 5.28 2.77 -2.98
N GLY A 81 6.61 2.78 -2.93
CA GLY A 81 7.46 2.60 -4.12
C GLY A 81 7.69 3.88 -4.94
N ALA A 82 7.13 5.02 -4.52
CA ALA A 82 7.46 6.33 -5.06
C ALA A 82 8.52 7.01 -4.18
N TYR A 83 9.66 7.33 -4.78
CA TYR A 83 10.78 8.01 -4.15
C TYR A 83 10.96 9.38 -4.81
N ALA A 84 10.21 10.35 -4.29
CA ALA A 84 10.17 11.71 -4.82
C ALA A 84 11.20 12.62 -4.14
N ALA A 85 12.12 13.17 -4.93
CA ALA A 85 13.19 14.03 -4.48
C ALA A 85 12.94 15.49 -4.88
N LEU A 86 12.69 16.36 -3.90
CA LEU A 86 12.70 17.81 -4.10
C LEU A 86 14.14 18.29 -4.32
N CYS A 87 14.41 18.86 -5.48
CA CYS A 87 15.75 19.36 -5.84
C CYS A 87 15.70 20.85 -6.16
N THR A 88 16.67 21.61 -5.65
CA THR A 88 16.81 23.06 -5.92
C THR A 88 18.09 23.40 -6.66
N ASN A 89 18.91 22.40 -7.01
CA ASN A 89 20.12 22.54 -7.81
C ASN A 89 20.52 21.19 -8.43
N THR A 90 21.46 21.24 -9.39
CA THR A 90 21.95 20.07 -10.12
C THR A 90 22.68 19.07 -9.24
N TYR A 91 23.35 19.52 -8.16
CA TYR A 91 23.97 18.62 -7.18
C TYR A 91 22.93 17.74 -6.49
N MET A 92 21.82 18.31 -6.02
CA MET A 92 20.72 17.54 -5.40
C MET A 92 20.08 16.56 -6.39
N ALA A 93 19.85 16.98 -7.64
CA ALA A 93 19.35 16.10 -8.70
C ALA A 93 20.29 14.90 -8.92
N LYS A 94 21.59 15.16 -9.07
CA LYS A 94 22.62 14.11 -9.23
C LYS A 94 22.65 13.16 -8.03
N MET A 95 22.65 13.71 -6.81
CA MET A 95 22.71 12.89 -5.59
C MET A 95 21.44 12.08 -5.38
N SER A 96 20.26 12.62 -5.70
CA SER A 96 19.01 11.88 -5.55
C SER A 96 18.96 10.64 -6.44
N ARG A 97 19.51 10.70 -7.66
CA ARG A 97 19.68 9.53 -8.52
C ARG A 97 20.76 8.59 -8.01
N LEU A 98 21.98 9.08 -7.79
CA LEU A 98 23.11 8.24 -7.39
C LEU A 98 22.85 7.48 -6.08
N HIS A 99 22.30 8.16 -5.08
CA HIS A 99 22.22 7.65 -3.72
C HIS A 99 20.83 7.15 -3.32
N ASN A 100 19.76 7.70 -3.90
CA ASN A 100 18.40 7.39 -3.48
C ASN A 100 17.61 6.65 -4.56
N ASN A 101 18.19 6.48 -5.76
CA ASN A 101 17.49 5.97 -6.94
C ASN A 101 16.13 6.65 -7.12
N ALA A 102 16.05 7.96 -6.87
CA ALA A 102 14.79 8.70 -6.95
C ALA A 102 14.15 8.46 -8.33
N ASN A 103 12.90 8.02 -8.33
CA ASN A 103 12.13 7.76 -9.55
C ASN A 103 11.15 8.91 -9.85
N ILE A 104 11.03 9.88 -8.94
CA ILE A 104 10.29 11.13 -9.14
C ILE A 104 11.18 12.32 -8.77
N LEU A 105 11.29 13.28 -9.67
CA LEU A 105 11.89 14.60 -9.43
C LEU A 105 10.79 15.59 -9.07
N VAL A 106 11.01 16.42 -8.05
CA VAL A 106 10.09 17.50 -7.69
C VAL A 106 10.82 18.84 -7.72
N LEU A 107 10.19 19.83 -8.35
CA LEU A 107 10.73 21.18 -8.54
C LEU A 107 9.76 22.24 -7.99
N GLY A 108 10.29 23.41 -7.68
CA GLY A 108 9.53 24.55 -7.18
C GLY A 108 9.35 25.63 -8.25
N GLY A 109 8.15 25.76 -8.81
CA GLY A 109 7.83 26.72 -9.86
C GLY A 109 7.98 28.20 -9.46
N ARG A 110 7.96 28.52 -8.15
CA ARG A 110 8.23 29.86 -7.61
C ARG A 110 9.63 30.02 -7.02
N VAL A 111 10.46 28.97 -7.09
CA VAL A 111 11.77 28.91 -6.40
C VAL A 111 12.92 29.05 -7.39
N MET A 112 12.77 28.57 -8.62
CA MET A 112 13.81 28.56 -9.64
C MET A 112 13.27 29.04 -10.98
N ASN A 113 14.16 29.52 -11.85
CA ASN A 113 13.80 29.86 -13.22
C ASN A 113 13.77 28.61 -14.12
N ILE A 114 13.27 28.77 -15.34
CA ILE A 114 13.08 27.67 -16.30
C ILE A 114 14.43 27.06 -16.70
N ASP A 115 15.44 27.86 -17.00
CA ASP A 115 16.73 27.36 -17.46
C ASP A 115 17.42 26.50 -16.40
N GLU A 116 17.40 26.95 -15.15
CA GLU A 116 17.86 26.16 -13.99
C GLU A 116 17.07 24.86 -13.85
N ALA A 117 15.74 24.92 -13.96
CA ALA A 117 14.89 23.73 -13.87
C ALA A 117 15.21 22.71 -14.96
N LEU A 118 15.44 23.15 -16.20
CA LEU A 118 15.80 22.28 -17.32
C LEU A 118 17.18 21.64 -17.12
N GLN A 119 18.16 22.39 -16.60
CA GLN A 119 19.47 21.82 -16.23
C GLN A 119 19.35 20.76 -15.13
N ILE A 120 18.51 20.99 -14.13
CA ILE A 120 18.25 20.02 -13.05
C ILE A 120 17.60 18.75 -13.63
N ILE A 121 16.60 18.90 -14.51
CA ILE A 121 15.94 17.78 -15.19
C ILE A 121 16.96 16.96 -15.99
N ASP A 122 17.80 17.62 -16.76
CA ASP A 122 18.81 16.98 -17.60
C ASP A 122 19.77 16.12 -16.77
N VAL A 123 20.38 16.73 -15.75
CA VAL A 123 21.29 16.03 -14.81
C VAL A 123 20.58 14.86 -14.13
N TRP A 124 19.32 15.02 -13.75
CA TRP A 124 18.55 13.96 -13.09
C TRP A 124 18.22 12.79 -14.03
N LEU A 125 17.93 13.04 -15.30
CA LEU A 125 17.63 11.99 -16.27
C LEU A 125 18.88 11.19 -16.65
N GLU A 126 20.02 11.88 -16.81
CA GLU A 126 21.27 11.26 -17.26
C GLU A 126 22.00 10.52 -16.14
N THR A 127 21.76 10.89 -14.87
CA THR A 127 22.49 10.30 -13.75
C THR A 127 21.99 8.88 -13.42
N PRO A 128 22.86 7.84 -13.51
CA PRO A 128 22.49 6.47 -13.15
C PRO A 128 22.45 6.27 -11.64
N PHE A 129 21.84 5.17 -11.20
CA PHE A 129 21.90 4.75 -9.80
C PHE A 129 23.24 4.09 -9.48
N LYS A 130 23.85 4.42 -8.33
CA LYS A 130 25.18 3.92 -7.96
C LYS A 130 25.17 2.50 -7.36
N GLY A 131 24.05 2.04 -6.79
CA GLY A 131 23.99 0.74 -6.12
C GLY A 131 24.84 0.64 -4.84
N GLY A 132 25.37 -0.54 -4.56
CA GLY A 132 26.23 -0.81 -3.39
C GLY A 132 25.56 -0.45 -2.06
N ARG A 133 26.25 0.33 -1.21
CA ARG A 133 25.73 0.77 0.10
C ARG A 133 24.40 1.53 0.03
N HIS A 134 24.08 2.11 -1.13
CA HIS A 134 22.86 2.87 -1.36
C HIS A 134 21.67 1.95 -1.60
N ALA A 135 21.85 0.83 -2.30
CA ALA A 135 20.81 -0.18 -2.49
C ALA A 135 20.32 -0.72 -1.14
N ARG A 136 21.25 -1.08 -0.24
CA ARG A 136 20.95 -1.50 1.14
C ARG A 136 20.12 -0.47 1.92
N ARG A 137 20.32 0.83 1.68
CA ARG A 137 19.54 1.89 2.37
C ARG A 137 18.12 1.98 1.81
N ILE A 138 17.97 1.86 0.49
CA ILE A 138 16.66 1.84 -0.16
C ILE A 138 15.88 0.59 0.28
N GLU A 139 16.52 -0.57 0.41
CA GLU A 139 15.90 -1.79 0.95
C GLU A 139 15.33 -1.58 2.36
N LYS A 140 16.00 -0.80 3.22
CA LYS A 140 15.47 -0.45 4.54
C LYS A 140 14.22 0.44 4.46
N ILE A 141 14.17 1.37 3.51
CA ILE A 141 12.99 2.20 3.27
C ILE A 141 11.85 1.31 2.80
N LYS A 142 12.10 0.47 1.79
CA LYS A 142 11.11 -0.48 1.26
C LYS A 142 10.57 -1.42 2.34
N ALA A 143 11.43 -1.98 3.18
CA ALA A 143 11.02 -2.83 4.29
C ALA A 143 10.09 -2.09 5.29
N TYR A 144 10.35 -0.81 5.55
CA TYR A 144 9.45 0.02 6.37
C TYR A 144 8.11 0.26 5.67
N GLU A 145 8.11 0.61 4.38
CA GLU A 145 6.89 0.78 3.58
C GLU A 145 6.03 -0.49 3.58
N ASP A 146 6.66 -1.65 3.38
CA ASP A 146 6.00 -2.95 3.38
C ASP A 146 5.35 -3.27 4.73
N LYS A 147 6.06 -2.98 5.84
CA LYS A 147 5.53 -3.14 7.20
C LYS A 147 4.29 -2.27 7.43
N VAL A 148 4.34 -0.99 7.03
CA VAL A 148 3.20 -0.07 7.17
C VAL A 148 2.02 -0.52 6.30
N PHE A 149 2.29 -0.92 5.05
CA PHE A 149 1.25 -1.38 4.13
C PHE A 149 0.53 -2.63 4.63
N LEU A 150 1.26 -3.63 5.12
CA LEU A 150 0.69 -4.84 5.70
C LEU A 150 -0.15 -4.54 6.95
N SER A 151 0.25 -3.57 7.76
CA SER A 151 -0.56 -3.11 8.90
C SER A 151 -1.89 -2.47 8.49
N ASN A 152 -1.94 -1.83 7.30
CA ASN A 152 -3.12 -1.14 6.78
C ASN A 152 -4.06 -2.05 5.97
N ILE A 153 -3.57 -3.10 5.29
CA ILE A 153 -4.42 -4.10 4.60
C ILE A 153 -5.41 -4.75 5.58
N ASN A 154 -5.01 -4.88 6.85
CA ASN A 154 -5.90 -5.38 7.89
C ASN A 154 -7.16 -4.50 8.09
N ASN A 155 -7.32 -3.35 7.42
CA ASN A 155 -8.38 -2.37 7.66
C ASN A 155 -9.37 -2.00 6.52
N SER A 156 -9.36 -2.60 5.31
CA SER A 156 -10.34 -2.17 4.25
C SER A 156 -10.93 -3.24 3.32
N ASN A 157 -12.19 -2.95 2.91
CA ASN A 157 -13.22 -3.74 2.21
C ASN A 157 -12.80 -4.68 1.07
N GLY A 158 -13.03 -5.99 1.28
CA GLY A 158 -12.55 -7.08 0.43
C GLY A 158 -11.34 -7.78 1.07
N ARG A 159 -11.47 -8.08 2.37
CA ARG A 159 -10.36 -8.38 3.28
C ARG A 159 -9.73 -9.74 2.97
N VAL A 160 -8.72 -9.77 2.11
CA VAL A 160 -7.68 -10.79 2.23
C VAL A 160 -6.85 -10.43 3.46
N VAL A 161 -7.14 -11.10 4.58
CA VAL A 161 -6.37 -10.94 5.82
C VAL A 161 -5.21 -11.93 5.76
N ILE A 162 -3.99 -11.40 5.68
CA ILE A 162 -2.77 -12.23 5.76
C ILE A 162 -2.43 -12.39 7.25
N ILE A 163 -2.53 -13.62 7.74
CA ILE A 163 -2.21 -13.95 9.13
C ILE A 163 -0.73 -14.35 9.20
N ASP A 164 0.12 -13.37 9.51
CA ASP A 164 1.57 -13.53 9.65
C ASP A 164 2.03 -13.60 11.12
N HIS A 165 1.35 -14.43 11.92
CA HIS A 165 1.74 -14.65 13.31
C HIS A 165 2.76 -15.78 13.40
N PRO A 166 3.92 -15.63 14.09
CA PRO A 166 4.96 -16.67 14.15
C PRO A 166 4.46 -18.04 14.60
N LEU A 167 3.53 -18.10 15.57
CA LEU A 167 2.93 -19.36 16.01
C LEU A 167 2.05 -20.02 14.94
N VAL A 168 1.36 -19.23 14.13
CA VAL A 168 0.57 -19.75 13.00
C VAL A 168 1.50 -20.27 11.92
N GLN A 169 2.55 -19.52 11.58
CA GLN A 169 3.57 -19.94 10.59
C GLN A 169 4.30 -21.22 11.03
N HIS A 170 4.65 -21.33 12.31
CA HIS A 170 5.25 -22.53 12.88
C HIS A 170 4.34 -23.77 12.72
N LYS A 171 3.06 -23.65 13.12
CA LYS A 171 2.07 -24.73 12.97
C LYS A 171 1.79 -25.07 11.50
N LEU A 172 1.76 -24.06 10.62
CA LEU A 172 1.68 -24.26 9.17
C LEU A 172 2.85 -25.07 8.63
N GLY A 173 4.06 -24.85 9.16
CA GLY A 173 5.24 -25.66 8.83
C GLY A 173 5.04 -27.14 9.19
N ILE A 174 4.47 -27.43 10.36
CA ILE A 174 4.20 -28.80 10.81
C ILE A 174 3.15 -29.48 9.92
N ILE A 175 2.01 -28.84 9.65
CA ILE A 175 0.97 -29.48 8.80
C ILE A 175 1.41 -29.71 7.34
N ARG A 176 2.44 -28.98 6.88
CA ARG A 176 3.04 -29.15 5.54
C ARG A 176 4.09 -30.26 5.49
N ASN A 177 4.59 -30.74 6.62
CA ASN A 177 5.53 -31.84 6.67
C ASN A 177 4.81 -33.16 6.33
N ALA A 178 5.31 -33.89 5.33
CA ALA A 178 4.76 -35.16 4.89
C ALA A 178 4.82 -36.27 5.97
N GLN A 179 5.68 -36.12 6.98
CA GLN A 179 5.81 -37.05 8.10
C GLN A 179 4.79 -36.80 9.23
N THR A 180 4.02 -35.71 9.16
CA THR A 180 3.04 -35.35 10.18
C THR A 180 1.91 -36.36 10.22
N SER A 181 1.60 -36.86 11.43
CA SER A 181 0.56 -37.87 11.59
C SER A 181 -0.84 -37.30 11.28
N VAL A 182 -1.78 -38.17 10.87
CA VAL A 182 -3.16 -37.76 10.58
C VAL A 182 -3.84 -37.13 11.79
N LYS A 183 -3.52 -37.62 13.01
CA LYS A 183 -4.06 -37.07 14.25
C LYS A 183 -3.56 -35.65 14.49
N GLU A 184 -2.24 -35.47 14.48
CA GLU A 184 -1.59 -34.18 14.71
C GLU A 184 -2.00 -33.14 13.65
N PHE A 185 -2.12 -33.55 12.39
CA PHE A 185 -2.63 -32.68 11.33
C PHE A 185 -4.02 -32.13 11.66
N ARG A 186 -4.95 -33.00 12.09
CA ARG A 186 -6.34 -32.58 12.41
C ARG A 186 -6.37 -31.62 13.61
N GLU A 187 -5.62 -31.94 14.66
CA GLU A 187 -5.51 -31.10 15.86
C GLU A 187 -4.96 -29.70 15.52
N LEU A 188 -3.89 -29.65 14.73
CA LEU A 188 -3.28 -28.38 14.30
C LEU A 188 -4.18 -27.57 13.37
N VAL A 189 -4.92 -28.21 12.45
CA VAL A 189 -5.89 -27.51 11.59
C VAL A 189 -6.97 -26.84 12.43
N GLU A 190 -7.46 -27.53 13.46
CA GLU A 190 -8.46 -26.97 14.38
C GLU A 190 -7.90 -25.77 15.15
N GLU A 191 -6.69 -25.88 15.70
CA GLU A 191 -6.03 -24.81 16.42
C GLU A 191 -5.76 -23.58 15.53
N ILE A 192 -5.23 -23.81 14.32
CA ILE A 192 -5.01 -22.74 13.34
C ILE A 192 -6.33 -22.06 13.02
N ALA A 193 -7.42 -22.81 12.80
CA ALA A 193 -8.73 -22.22 12.52
C ALA A 193 -9.23 -21.31 13.66
N GLY A 194 -9.03 -21.71 14.91
CA GLY A 194 -9.32 -20.87 16.07
C GLY A 194 -8.52 -19.57 16.05
N LEU A 195 -7.20 -19.65 15.87
CA LEU A 195 -6.33 -18.47 15.78
C LEU A 195 -6.72 -17.55 14.61
N MET A 196 -7.10 -18.13 13.47
CA MET A 196 -7.59 -17.35 12.33
C MET A 196 -8.87 -16.60 12.66
N VAL A 197 -9.84 -17.24 13.30
CA VAL A 197 -11.10 -16.60 13.66
C VAL A 197 -10.91 -15.50 14.68
N TYR A 198 -10.00 -15.68 15.64
CA TYR A 198 -9.64 -14.64 16.58
C TYR A 198 -9.14 -13.37 15.87
N GLU A 199 -8.28 -13.51 14.87
CA GLU A 199 -7.73 -12.37 14.12
C GLU A 199 -8.75 -11.72 13.18
N ILE A 200 -9.52 -12.49 12.40
CA ILE A 200 -10.49 -11.92 11.46
C ILE A 200 -11.65 -11.20 12.15
N THR A 201 -11.96 -11.55 13.41
CA THR A 201 -13.05 -10.95 14.19
C THR A 201 -12.63 -9.73 15.02
N ARG A 202 -11.36 -9.32 14.96
CA ARG A 202 -10.78 -8.18 15.69
C ARG A 202 -11.57 -6.87 15.58
N HIS A 203 -12.27 -6.67 14.46
CA HIS A 203 -12.99 -5.43 14.15
C HIS A 203 -14.52 -5.61 14.12
N LEU A 204 -15.07 -6.65 14.73
CA LEU A 204 -16.52 -6.80 14.84
C LEU A 204 -17.13 -5.61 15.60
N PRO A 205 -18.26 -5.07 15.11
CA PRO A 205 -18.93 -3.97 15.79
C PRO A 205 -19.49 -4.44 17.15
N VAL A 206 -19.54 -3.51 18.10
CA VAL A 206 -20.06 -3.75 19.45
C VAL A 206 -21.08 -2.69 19.85
N GLU A 207 -22.06 -3.09 20.65
CA GLU A 207 -23.09 -2.20 21.21
C GLU A 207 -23.07 -2.26 22.74
N LYS A 208 -23.55 -1.18 23.38
CA LYS A 208 -23.62 -1.10 24.84
C LYS A 208 -24.93 -1.73 25.32
N ILE A 209 -24.83 -2.58 26.33
CA ILE A 209 -25.97 -3.16 27.04
C ILE A 209 -25.84 -2.90 28.55
N GLU A 210 -26.98 -2.88 29.24
CA GLU A 210 -27.00 -2.89 30.70
C GLU A 210 -27.08 -4.34 31.18
N VAL A 211 -26.21 -4.71 32.11
CA VAL A 211 -26.18 -6.06 32.71
C VAL A 211 -26.27 -5.95 34.22
N GLU A 212 -26.91 -6.93 34.84
CA GLU A 212 -26.95 -7.09 36.28
C GLU A 212 -25.76 -7.96 36.71
N THR A 213 -24.85 -7.37 37.48
CA THR A 213 -23.72 -8.10 38.09
C THR A 213 -24.09 -8.48 39.52
N PRO A 214 -23.35 -9.40 40.18
CA PRO A 214 -23.59 -9.73 41.58
C PRO A 214 -23.51 -8.54 42.56
N LEU A 215 -22.96 -7.39 42.13
CA LEU A 215 -22.77 -6.20 42.97
C LEU A 215 -23.71 -5.04 42.61
N ALA A 216 -23.93 -4.78 41.31
CA ALA A 216 -24.75 -3.67 40.82
C ALA A 216 -25.06 -3.79 39.32
N LYS A 217 -25.96 -2.94 38.82
CA LYS A 217 -26.13 -2.73 37.39
C LYS A 217 -24.90 -2.04 36.79
N ALA A 218 -24.44 -2.52 35.65
CA ALA A 218 -23.27 -2.00 34.95
C ALA A 218 -23.47 -1.98 33.43
N HIS A 219 -22.77 -1.08 32.76
CA HIS A 219 -22.72 -1.08 31.30
C HIS A 219 -21.64 -2.04 30.80
N ALA A 220 -22.02 -2.96 29.93
CA ALA A 220 -21.12 -3.89 29.24
C ALA A 220 -21.21 -3.69 27.71
N LYS A 221 -20.29 -4.32 26.98
CA LYS A 221 -20.31 -4.37 25.52
C LYS A 221 -20.67 -5.78 25.07
N THR A 222 -21.54 -5.87 24.07
CA THR A 222 -21.84 -7.11 23.35
C THR A 222 -21.57 -6.92 21.86
N ILE A 223 -21.39 -7.99 21.10
CA ILE A 223 -21.23 -7.93 19.64
C ILE A 223 -22.54 -7.42 19.03
N ALA A 224 -22.45 -6.37 18.22
CA ALA A 224 -23.61 -5.75 17.59
C ALA A 224 -24.08 -6.52 16.35
N GLY A 225 -25.38 -6.52 16.10
CA GLY A 225 -25.99 -7.05 14.87
C GLY A 225 -26.45 -8.51 14.94
N LYS A 226 -26.68 -9.12 13.77
CA LYS A 226 -27.21 -10.49 13.65
C LYS A 226 -26.15 -11.55 14.00
N LYS A 227 -26.61 -12.75 14.37
CA LYS A 227 -25.75 -13.92 14.60
C LYS A 227 -24.81 -14.15 13.41
N LEU A 228 -23.51 -14.28 13.68
CA LEU A 228 -22.50 -14.64 12.69
C LEU A 228 -22.82 -15.98 12.04
N ALA A 229 -22.50 -16.12 10.76
CA ALA A 229 -22.65 -17.38 10.03
C ALA A 229 -21.27 -17.88 9.57
N VAL A 230 -21.01 -19.16 9.79
CA VAL A 230 -19.84 -19.88 9.30
C VAL A 230 -20.29 -20.80 8.19
N ILE A 231 -19.70 -20.66 7.01
CA ILE A 231 -20.07 -21.44 5.81
C ILE A 231 -18.81 -22.12 5.29
N PRO A 232 -18.52 -23.36 5.74
CA PRO A 232 -17.42 -24.15 5.22
C PRO A 232 -17.78 -24.71 3.83
N LEU A 233 -16.77 -24.76 2.97
CA LEU A 233 -16.83 -25.57 1.75
C LEU A 233 -16.74 -27.04 2.15
N LEU A 234 -17.70 -27.86 1.72
CA LEU A 234 -17.74 -29.29 2.08
C LEU A 234 -16.42 -29.99 1.72
N ARG A 235 -15.98 -30.90 2.59
CA ARG A 235 -14.71 -31.66 2.56
C ARG A 235 -13.43 -30.84 2.82
N ALA A 236 -13.35 -29.59 2.39
CA ALA A 236 -12.17 -28.75 2.62
C ALA A 236 -12.22 -28.00 3.96
N GLY A 237 -13.38 -27.43 4.31
CA GLY A 237 -13.54 -26.58 5.50
C GLY A 237 -14.01 -27.30 6.76
N LEU A 238 -14.42 -28.57 6.67
CA LEU A 238 -15.05 -29.29 7.79
C LEU A 238 -14.11 -29.44 9.01
N GLY A 239 -12.83 -29.70 8.77
CA GLY A 239 -11.82 -29.85 9.83
C GLY A 239 -11.54 -28.55 10.60
N MET A 240 -11.95 -27.39 10.08
CA MET A 240 -11.72 -26.09 10.71
C MET A 240 -12.88 -25.66 11.62
N ILE A 241 -14.09 -26.16 11.38
CA ILE A 241 -15.32 -25.67 12.02
C ILE A 241 -15.23 -25.70 13.54
N GLN A 242 -14.69 -26.78 14.11
CA GLN A 242 -14.64 -26.95 15.57
C GLN A 242 -13.80 -25.85 16.24
N GLY A 243 -12.66 -25.49 15.65
CA GLY A 243 -11.80 -24.41 16.12
C GLY A 243 -12.49 -23.05 16.07
N ILE A 244 -13.29 -22.81 15.04
CA ILE A 244 -14.08 -21.59 14.89
C ILE A 244 -15.18 -21.50 15.94
N LEU A 245 -15.96 -22.57 16.11
CA LEU A 245 -17.10 -22.59 17.04
C LEU A 245 -16.69 -22.52 18.50
N LYS A 246 -15.48 -22.97 18.85
CA LYS A 246 -14.92 -22.78 20.20
C LYS A 246 -14.82 -21.29 20.60
N LEU A 247 -14.53 -20.41 19.64
CA LEU A 247 -14.44 -18.97 19.89
C LEU A 247 -15.77 -18.24 19.68
N ILE A 248 -16.63 -18.75 18.78
CA ILE A 248 -17.92 -18.15 18.46
C ILE A 248 -19.03 -19.21 18.55
N PRO A 249 -19.39 -19.65 19.77
CA PRO A 249 -20.29 -20.79 19.97
C PRO A 249 -21.71 -20.55 19.42
N ASN A 250 -22.13 -19.29 19.32
CA ASN A 250 -23.46 -18.90 18.86
C ASN A 250 -23.55 -18.69 17.33
N ALA A 251 -22.48 -18.97 16.58
CA ALA A 251 -22.49 -18.83 15.13
C ALA A 251 -23.40 -19.89 14.47
N LYS A 252 -24.17 -19.47 13.46
CA LYS A 252 -24.94 -20.40 12.62
C LYS A 252 -24.01 -21.09 11.63
N VAL A 253 -24.15 -22.40 11.46
CA VAL A 253 -23.34 -23.15 10.47
C VAL A 253 -24.20 -23.44 9.25
N GLY A 254 -23.82 -22.86 8.10
CA GLY A 254 -24.29 -23.27 6.78
C GLY A 254 -23.30 -24.23 6.14
N HIS A 255 -23.58 -24.75 4.93
CA HIS A 255 -22.61 -25.54 4.16
C HIS A 255 -22.75 -25.21 2.67
N ILE A 256 -21.63 -25.08 1.97
CA ILE A 256 -21.61 -25.00 0.50
C ILE A 256 -20.98 -26.27 -0.04
N GLY A 257 -21.76 -26.99 -0.84
CA GLY A 257 -21.28 -28.12 -1.63
C GLY A 257 -20.80 -27.67 -2.99
N VAL A 258 -19.75 -28.31 -3.49
CA VAL A 258 -19.31 -28.19 -4.88
C VAL A 258 -19.45 -29.56 -5.53
N TYR A 259 -20.29 -29.64 -6.55
CA TYR A 259 -20.38 -30.78 -7.44
C TYR A 259 -19.35 -30.59 -8.55
N ARG A 260 -18.72 -31.69 -8.98
CA ARG A 260 -17.91 -31.66 -10.21
C ARG A 260 -18.88 -31.73 -11.38
N ASP A 261 -18.63 -30.96 -12.43
CA ASP A 261 -19.36 -31.12 -13.69
C ASP A 261 -19.25 -32.58 -14.16
N ALA A 262 -20.33 -33.09 -14.74
CA ALA A 262 -20.32 -34.43 -15.31
C ALA A 262 -19.25 -34.48 -16.41
N VAL A 263 -18.31 -35.42 -16.28
CA VAL A 263 -17.28 -35.70 -17.28
C VAL A 263 -17.91 -36.39 -18.48
#